data_AF-A0A7X9HGK9-F1
#
_entry.id   AF-A0A7X9HGK9-F1
#
_cell.length_a   1.000
_cell.length_b   1.000
_cell.length_c   1.000
_cell.angle_alpha   90.00
_cell.angle_beta   90.00
_cell.angle_gamma   90.00
#
_symmetry.space_group_name_H-M   'P 1'
#
loop_
_entity.id
_entity.type
_entity.pdbx_description
1 polymer ?
#
loop_
_entity_poly.entity_id
_entity_poly.type
_entity_poly.pdbx_seq_one_letter_code
_entity_poly.pdbx_strand_id
1 'polypeptide(L)'
;MALNQINNYIRLIDAQNVNKTGNIYINILKNEFIMLNEEISIPKIQVSKLSYTEALPIAQTIIPLIPLFLFGHTLLEERQPAHELHSLHFIRLLEGRCINFYHVLRVDFKFGGDSSAILEPGNNDYYPSYRTNRLYYKSRLVPTFKDPSTPITPIKLIQSITTESDQYFHTYAMFDDIDTSNITNEFIKTLPDIFSIPSNLYSFIVMDYYTACMNIPNPIPLELDRAVIIFEPLFFIIASHFIPIDSIISLHELEAHFPELIAIKDQKLVPTPNLIQMAKEYFNRYSLTRDEQCMLKGWWQLVIA
;
A
#
# COMPACT_ATOMS: atom_id res chain seq x y z
N MET A 1 18.28 14.26 -12.70
CA MET A 1 17.69 15.61 -12.76
C MET A 1 16.18 15.58 -12.49
N ALA A 2 15.40 14.81 -13.26
CA ALA A 2 13.93 14.72 -13.09
C ALA A 2 13.49 14.24 -11.69
N LEU A 3 14.13 13.21 -11.11
CA LEU A 3 13.85 12.73 -9.75
C LEU A 3 13.94 13.85 -8.70
N ASN A 4 15.01 14.66 -8.74
CA ASN A 4 15.19 15.80 -7.83
C ASN A 4 14.12 16.86 -8.04
N GLN A 5 13.66 17.09 -9.28
CA GLN A 5 12.58 18.03 -9.55
C GLN A 5 11.25 17.53 -8.95
N ILE A 6 10.92 16.25 -9.13
CA ILE A 6 9.73 15.65 -8.51
C ILE A 6 9.81 15.77 -6.99
N ASN A 7 10.95 15.43 -6.39
CA ASN A 7 11.18 15.58 -4.95
C ASN A 7 11.08 17.04 -4.47
N ASN A 8 11.49 18.02 -5.28
CA ASN A 8 11.29 19.43 -4.95
C ASN A 8 9.80 19.80 -4.92
N TYR A 9 8.99 19.31 -5.87
CA TYR A 9 7.53 19.52 -5.81
C TYR A 9 6.93 18.95 -4.53
N ILE A 10 7.35 17.75 -4.11
CA ILE A 10 6.84 17.11 -2.89
C ILE A 10 7.25 17.91 -1.64
N ARG A 11 8.50 18.37 -1.57
CA ARG A 11 9.01 19.18 -0.45
C ARG A 11 8.30 20.52 -0.28
N LEU A 12 7.72 21.05 -1.35
CA LEU A 12 6.98 22.32 -1.35
C LEU A 12 5.49 22.15 -0.96
N ILE A 13 5.04 20.93 -0.67
CA ILE A 13 3.66 20.70 -0.23
C ILE A 13 3.48 21.29 1.18
N ASP A 14 2.52 22.21 1.30
CA ASP A 14 2.08 22.75 2.59
C ASP A 14 1.13 21.77 3.30
N ALA A 15 1.22 21.69 4.63
CA ALA A 15 0.35 20.85 5.46
C ALA A 15 -1.13 21.26 5.41
N GLN A 16 -1.44 22.49 5.00
CA GLN A 16 -2.80 23.02 4.84
C GLN A 16 -3.41 22.69 3.47
N ASN A 17 -2.62 22.21 2.50
CA ASN A 17 -3.14 21.81 1.21
C ASN A 17 -4.12 20.64 1.38
N VAL A 18 -5.20 20.63 0.59
CA VAL A 18 -6.19 19.54 0.61
C VAL A 18 -6.16 18.78 -0.70
N ASN A 19 -6.49 17.48 -0.64
CA ASN A 19 -6.65 16.69 -1.85
C ASN A 19 -7.84 17.20 -2.68
N LYS A 20 -7.64 17.26 -3.99
CA LYS A 20 -8.68 17.58 -4.98
C LYS A 20 -9.24 16.28 -5.56
N THR A 21 -9.74 15.44 -4.66
CA THR A 21 -10.21 14.08 -4.96
C THR A 21 -11.63 13.86 -4.46
N GLY A 22 -12.31 12.91 -5.08
CA GLY A 22 -13.57 12.34 -4.63
C GLY A 22 -13.37 11.05 -3.85
N ASN A 23 -14.30 10.11 -4.02
CA ASN A 23 -14.32 8.85 -3.29
C ASN A 23 -13.25 7.86 -3.77
N ILE A 24 -12.95 6.89 -2.90
CA ILE A 24 -12.07 5.75 -3.16
C ILE A 24 -12.92 4.55 -3.56
N TYR A 25 -12.43 3.77 -4.52
CA TYR A 25 -13.13 2.62 -5.08
C TYR A 25 -12.18 1.43 -5.25
N ILE A 26 -12.80 0.25 -5.31
CA ILE A 26 -12.16 -1.03 -5.63
C ILE A 26 -12.85 -1.56 -6.88
N ASN A 27 -12.11 -1.95 -7.91
CA ASN A 27 -12.67 -2.55 -9.11
C ASN A 27 -12.81 -4.09 -8.99
N ILE A 28 -13.35 -4.73 -10.02
CA ILE A 28 -13.53 -6.20 -10.08
C ILE A 28 -12.21 -6.99 -10.00
N LEU A 29 -11.09 -6.36 -10.37
CA LEU A 29 -9.75 -6.92 -10.25
C LEU A 29 -9.12 -6.65 -8.88
N LYS A 30 -9.88 -6.08 -7.93
CA LYS A 30 -9.45 -5.68 -6.59
C LYS A 30 -8.36 -4.59 -6.59
N ASN A 31 -8.26 -3.82 -7.67
CA ASN A 31 -7.40 -2.65 -7.73
C ASN A 31 -8.09 -1.47 -7.07
N GLU A 32 -7.37 -0.83 -6.15
CA GLU A 32 -7.77 0.40 -5.50
C GLU A 32 -7.49 1.60 -6.39
N PHE A 33 -8.44 2.53 -6.45
CA PHE A 33 -8.26 3.81 -7.12
C PHE A 33 -9.08 4.91 -6.46
N ILE A 34 -8.60 6.14 -6.61
CA ILE A 34 -9.30 7.34 -6.17
C ILE A 34 -9.80 8.11 -7.39
N MET A 35 -10.99 8.70 -7.27
CA MET A 35 -11.50 9.62 -8.27
C MET A 35 -10.88 11.00 -8.07
N LEU A 36 -10.38 11.60 -9.14
CA LEU A 36 -9.88 12.96 -9.18
C LEU A 36 -11.05 13.91 -9.50
N ASN A 37 -11.01 15.14 -8.96
CA ASN A 37 -12.04 16.13 -9.25
C ASN A 37 -11.93 16.73 -10.67
N GLU A 38 -10.81 16.48 -11.35
CA GLU A 38 -10.55 16.88 -12.72
C GLU A 38 -9.94 15.72 -13.52
N GLU A 39 -10.09 15.79 -14.85
CA GLU A 39 -9.46 14.83 -15.75
C GLU A 39 -7.98 15.19 -15.95
N ILE A 40 -7.13 14.16 -15.88
CA ILE A 40 -5.71 14.26 -16.19
C ILE A 40 -5.43 13.54 -17.51
N SER A 41 -4.42 14.02 -18.23
CA SER A 41 -3.92 13.35 -19.43
C SER A 41 -2.62 12.66 -19.10
N ILE A 42 -2.57 11.34 -19.31
CA ILE A 42 -1.36 10.54 -19.18
C ILE A 42 -0.73 10.42 -20.57
N PRO A 43 0.54 10.85 -20.75
CA PRO A 43 1.23 10.76 -22.03
C PRO A 43 1.52 9.30 -22.39
N LYS A 44 2.06 9.07 -23.59
CA LYS A 44 2.59 7.76 -23.96
C LYS A 44 3.70 7.36 -22.99
N ILE A 45 3.62 6.14 -22.48
CA ILE A 45 4.61 5.54 -21.58
C ILE A 45 5.22 4.35 -22.30
N GLN A 46 6.55 4.21 -22.27
CA GLN A 46 7.20 3.04 -22.84
C GLN A 46 6.71 1.75 -22.18
N VAL A 47 6.49 0.71 -22.97
CA VAL A 47 6.09 -0.61 -22.48
C VAL A 47 7.18 -1.26 -21.61
N SER A 48 8.43 -0.84 -21.77
CA SER A 48 9.57 -1.39 -21.02
C SER A 48 9.62 -0.87 -19.58
N LYS A 49 9.50 0.45 -19.36
CA LYS A 49 9.46 1.09 -18.04
C LYS A 49 9.07 2.57 -18.16
N LEU A 50 8.50 3.12 -17.10
CA LEU A 50 8.33 4.56 -16.96
C LEU A 50 9.64 5.19 -16.49
N SER A 51 10.32 5.97 -17.35
CA SER A 51 11.49 6.75 -16.92
C SER A 51 11.08 7.96 -16.06
N TYR A 52 11.97 8.46 -15.19
CA TYR A 52 11.66 9.65 -14.41
C TYR A 52 11.50 10.93 -15.24
N THR A 53 12.11 10.99 -16.43
CA THR A 53 11.93 12.10 -17.37
C THR A 53 10.51 12.10 -17.93
N GLU A 54 9.97 10.92 -18.29
CA GLU A 54 8.57 10.77 -18.73
C GLU A 54 7.59 10.94 -17.57
N ALA A 55 7.99 10.55 -16.36
CA ALA A 55 7.16 10.69 -15.17
C ALA A 55 7.03 12.13 -14.66
N LEU A 56 8.01 12.99 -14.92
CA LEU A 56 8.01 14.38 -14.44
C LEU A 56 6.73 15.16 -14.82
N PRO A 57 6.29 15.21 -16.10
CA PRO A 57 5.06 15.90 -16.46
C PRO A 57 3.83 15.29 -15.78
N ILE A 58 3.79 13.96 -15.62
CA ILE A 58 2.72 13.27 -14.89
C ILE A 58 2.71 13.71 -13.42
N ALA A 59 3.87 13.70 -12.77
CA ALA A 59 4.07 14.13 -11.39
C ALA A 59 3.63 15.59 -11.17
N GLN A 60 3.97 16.48 -12.10
CA GLN A 60 3.54 17.89 -12.07
C GLN A 60 2.01 18.05 -12.09
N THR A 61 1.29 17.14 -12.75
CA THR A 61 -0.17 17.12 -12.78
C THR A 61 -0.79 16.50 -11.53
N ILE A 62 -0.27 15.36 -11.05
CA ILE A 62 -0.90 14.62 -9.94
C ILE A 62 -0.55 15.17 -8.55
N ILE A 63 0.66 15.72 -8.35
CA ILE A 63 1.09 16.19 -7.02
C ILE A 63 0.13 17.26 -6.47
N PRO A 64 -0.29 18.27 -7.26
CA PRO A 64 -1.28 19.26 -6.81
C PRO A 64 -2.69 18.69 -6.54
N LEU A 65 -2.98 17.48 -7.01
CA LEU A 65 -4.27 16.81 -6.84
C LEU A 65 -4.34 15.96 -5.56
N ILE A 66 -3.22 15.35 -5.17
CA ILE A 66 -3.12 14.51 -3.96
C ILE A 66 -2.06 14.99 -2.95
N PRO A 67 -1.94 16.30 -2.66
CA PRO A 67 -0.87 16.82 -1.83
C PRO A 67 -0.81 16.18 -0.43
N LEU A 68 -1.95 15.90 0.22
CA LEU A 68 -1.95 15.30 1.55
C LEU A 68 -1.44 13.85 1.54
N PHE A 69 -1.68 13.10 0.46
CA PHE A 69 -1.16 11.73 0.34
C PHE A 69 0.37 11.72 0.19
N LEU A 70 0.94 12.80 -0.31
CA LEU A 70 2.38 12.94 -0.56
C LEU A 70 3.09 13.77 0.51
N PHE A 71 2.38 14.31 1.49
CA PHE A 71 2.97 15.15 2.52
C PHE A 71 4.00 14.37 3.35
N GLY A 72 5.23 14.90 3.41
CA GLY A 72 6.36 14.27 4.10
C GLY A 72 6.98 13.09 3.36
N HIS A 73 6.61 12.84 2.09
CA HIS A 73 7.18 11.75 1.30
C HIS A 73 8.43 12.18 0.51
N THR A 74 9.13 11.18 -0.01
CA THR A 74 10.15 11.31 -1.05
C THR A 74 9.94 10.24 -2.10
N LEU A 75 10.25 10.53 -3.35
CA LEU A 75 10.24 9.57 -4.45
C LEU A 75 11.49 8.69 -4.38
N LEU A 76 11.29 7.37 -4.42
CA LEU A 76 12.39 6.40 -4.49
C LEU A 76 13.16 6.53 -5.81
N GLU A 77 14.47 6.38 -5.76
CA GLU A 77 15.31 6.31 -6.98
C GLU A 77 15.15 4.97 -7.70
N GLU A 78 15.08 3.88 -6.95
CA GLU A 78 14.77 2.55 -7.46
C GLU A 78 13.43 2.07 -6.89
N ARG A 79 12.57 1.57 -7.78
CA ARG A 79 11.26 1.03 -7.40
C ARG A 79 11.43 -0.22 -6.56
N GLN A 80 10.57 -0.38 -5.56
CA GLN A 80 10.60 -1.53 -4.68
C GLN A 80 9.19 -2.13 -4.53
N PRO A 81 8.97 -3.36 -5.03
CA PRO A 81 9.90 -4.20 -5.76
C PRO A 81 10.24 -3.67 -7.16
N ALA A 82 11.38 -4.08 -7.71
CA ALA A 82 11.94 -3.53 -8.96
C ALA A 82 11.12 -3.87 -10.22
N HIS A 83 10.24 -4.87 -10.18
CA HIS A 83 9.38 -5.27 -11.31
C HIS A 83 8.19 -4.32 -11.54
N GLU A 84 7.88 -3.41 -10.61
CA GLU A 84 6.76 -2.45 -10.69
C GLU A 84 7.03 -1.27 -11.66
N LEU A 85 7.53 -1.56 -12.86
CA LEU A 85 8.24 -0.66 -13.78
C LEU A 85 7.44 0.57 -14.26
N HIS A 86 6.12 0.57 -14.12
CA HIS A 86 5.20 1.60 -14.64
C HIS A 86 4.56 2.48 -13.54
N SER A 87 5.05 2.36 -12.31
CA SER A 87 4.55 3.13 -11.16
C SER A 87 5.57 4.13 -10.62
N LEU A 88 5.11 5.09 -9.84
CA LEU A 88 5.96 5.95 -8.99
C LEU A 88 5.80 5.54 -7.54
N HIS A 89 6.92 5.38 -6.82
CA HIS A 89 6.93 4.91 -5.44
C HIS A 89 7.37 6.05 -4.51
N PHE A 90 6.43 6.56 -3.75
CA PHE A 90 6.66 7.59 -2.74
C PHE A 90 6.76 6.94 -1.38
N ILE A 91 7.78 7.30 -0.61
CA ILE A 91 8.03 6.75 0.72
C ILE A 91 8.08 7.82 1.79
N ARG A 92 7.54 7.49 2.96
CA ARG A 92 7.68 8.28 4.19
C ARG A 92 8.02 7.34 5.33
N LEU A 93 9.04 7.69 6.11
CA LEU A 93 9.34 6.98 7.35
C LEU A 93 8.37 7.46 8.44
N LEU A 94 7.73 6.51 9.12
CA LEU A 94 6.85 6.73 10.25
C LEU A 94 7.42 6.00 11.47
N GLU A 95 7.42 6.69 12.59
CA GLU A 95 7.96 6.16 13.83
C GLU A 95 6.88 5.40 14.62
N GLY A 96 7.15 4.13 14.95
CA GLY A 96 6.39 3.36 15.94
C GLY A 96 7.06 3.41 17.32
N ARG A 97 6.54 2.66 18.28
CA ARG A 97 7.10 2.56 19.65
C ARG A 97 8.37 1.72 19.68
N CYS A 98 8.31 0.54 19.09
CA CYS A 98 9.34 -0.50 19.09
C CYS A 98 10.05 -0.65 17.74
N ILE A 99 9.29 -0.49 16.65
CA ILE A 99 9.78 -0.56 15.27
C ILE A 99 9.36 0.69 14.51
N ASN A 100 9.88 0.86 13.30
CA ASN A 100 9.45 1.93 12.40
C ASN A 100 8.67 1.33 11.22
N PHE A 101 8.06 2.20 10.42
CA PHE A 101 7.32 1.81 9.23
C PHE A 101 7.71 2.70 8.06
N TYR A 102 8.01 2.08 6.92
CA TYR A 102 7.93 2.80 5.66
C TYR A 102 6.48 2.80 5.20
N HIS A 103 5.86 3.97 5.15
CA HIS A 103 4.67 4.13 4.33
C HIS A 103 5.11 4.23 2.86
N VAL A 104 4.57 3.34 2.03
CA VAL A 104 4.84 3.27 0.60
C VAL A 104 3.55 3.51 -0.18
N LEU A 105 3.49 4.64 -0.86
CA LEU A 105 2.44 4.97 -1.81
C LEU A 105 2.97 4.71 -3.23
N ARG A 106 2.44 3.67 -3.88
CA ARG A 106 2.70 3.35 -5.28
C ARG A 106 1.56 3.90 -6.13
N VAL A 107 1.86 4.72 -7.12
CA VAL A 107 0.88 5.24 -8.08
C VAL A 107 1.15 4.63 -9.44
N ASP A 108 0.18 3.90 -9.99
CA ASP A 108 0.32 3.13 -11.24
C ASP A 108 -0.25 3.91 -12.44
N PHE A 109 0.51 3.95 -13.53
CA PHE A 109 0.16 4.62 -14.79
C PHE A 109 0.05 3.65 -15.98
N LYS A 110 0.13 2.34 -15.74
CA LYS A 110 -0.09 1.33 -16.79
C LYS A 110 -1.54 1.43 -17.26
N PHE A 111 -1.72 1.56 -18.57
CA PHE A 111 -3.05 1.60 -19.16
C PHE A 111 -3.75 0.24 -19.00
N GLY A 112 -4.87 0.21 -18.28
CA GLY A 112 -5.63 -1.00 -17.96
C GLY A 112 -6.79 -1.33 -18.89
N GLY A 113 -7.00 -0.58 -19.98
CA GLY A 113 -8.12 -0.81 -20.90
C GLY A 113 -9.49 -0.47 -20.33
N ASP A 114 -9.55 0.34 -19.26
CA ASP A 114 -10.78 0.76 -18.62
C ASP A 114 -11.45 1.92 -19.38
N SER A 115 -12.50 2.51 -18.81
CA SER A 115 -13.29 3.59 -19.45
C SER A 115 -12.56 4.95 -19.52
N SER A 116 -11.25 4.93 -19.72
CA SER A 116 -10.42 6.08 -20.04
C SER A 116 -10.56 6.41 -21.54
N ALA A 117 -10.50 7.69 -21.89
CA ALA A 117 -10.56 8.12 -23.29
C ALA A 117 -9.16 8.08 -23.91
N ILE A 118 -8.95 7.25 -24.93
CA ILE A 118 -7.68 7.20 -25.67
C ILE A 118 -7.51 8.51 -26.44
N LEU A 119 -6.39 9.21 -26.22
CA LEU A 119 -6.03 10.42 -26.93
C LEU A 119 -5.20 10.10 -28.17
N GLU A 120 -4.19 9.24 -28.00
CA GLU A 120 -3.39 8.69 -29.09
C GLU A 120 -3.22 7.17 -28.90
N PRO A 121 -3.32 6.39 -29.99
CA PRO A 121 -3.11 4.95 -29.90
C PRO A 121 -1.67 4.63 -29.49
N GLY A 122 -1.53 3.54 -28.75
CA GLY A 122 -0.24 2.92 -28.46
C GLY A 122 0.33 2.19 -29.67
N ASN A 123 1.53 1.64 -29.50
CA ASN A 123 2.18 0.77 -30.48
C ASN A 123 3.01 -0.30 -29.74
N ASN A 124 3.89 -1.00 -30.43
CA ASN A 124 4.71 -2.05 -29.82
C ASN A 124 5.68 -1.53 -28.74
N ASP A 125 6.02 -0.25 -28.80
CA ASP A 125 7.00 0.37 -27.90
C ASP A 125 6.35 1.18 -26.77
N TYR A 126 5.10 1.63 -26.97
CA TYR A 126 4.40 2.56 -26.08
C TYR A 126 2.95 2.13 -25.78
N TYR A 127 2.58 2.23 -24.52
CA TYR A 127 1.17 2.30 -24.11
C TYR A 127 0.48 3.54 -24.72
N PRO A 128 -0.83 3.48 -24.98
CA PRO A 128 -1.58 4.65 -25.48
C PRO A 128 -1.47 5.83 -24.53
N SER A 129 -1.58 7.04 -25.05
CA SER A 129 -1.89 8.20 -24.21
C SER A 129 -3.39 8.23 -23.98
N TYR A 130 -3.80 8.60 -22.77
CA TYR A 130 -5.20 8.52 -22.37
C TYR A 130 -5.57 9.64 -21.42
N ARG A 131 -6.85 9.98 -21.38
CA ARG A 131 -7.45 10.88 -20.42
C ARG A 131 -8.28 10.08 -19.43
N THR A 132 -8.11 10.39 -18.15
CA THR A 132 -8.82 9.73 -17.06
C THR A 132 -9.02 10.68 -15.89
N ASN A 133 -10.00 10.39 -15.04
CA ASN A 133 -10.13 10.99 -13.72
C ASN A 133 -9.88 9.96 -12.60
N ARG A 134 -9.18 8.87 -12.91
CA ARG A 134 -8.84 7.82 -11.94
C ARG A 134 -7.35 7.79 -11.71
N LEU A 135 -6.98 7.64 -10.44
CA LEU A 135 -5.62 7.38 -10.05
C LEU A 135 -5.57 6.05 -9.31
N TYR A 136 -4.95 5.05 -9.94
CA TYR A 136 -4.73 3.73 -9.33
C TYR A 136 -3.53 3.80 -8.41
N TYR A 137 -3.66 3.25 -7.21
CA TYR A 137 -2.57 3.25 -6.24
C TYR A 137 -2.61 2.04 -5.30
N LYS A 138 -1.49 1.80 -4.65
CA LYS A 138 -1.38 0.94 -3.46
C LYS A 138 -0.72 1.76 -2.37
N SER A 139 -1.25 1.69 -1.16
CA SER A 139 -0.80 2.45 -0.01
C SER A 139 -0.55 1.49 1.15
N ARG A 140 0.70 1.35 1.61
CA ARG A 140 1.11 0.27 2.51
C ARG A 140 2.04 0.74 3.63
N LEU A 141 1.81 0.27 4.85
CA LEU A 141 2.81 0.30 5.92
C LEU A 141 3.67 -0.96 5.87
N VAL A 142 4.98 -0.77 5.73
CA VAL A 142 5.98 -1.83 5.68
C VAL A 142 6.85 -1.75 6.95
N PRO A 143 6.81 -2.76 7.83
CA PRO A 143 7.55 -2.74 9.10
C PRO A 143 9.06 -2.84 8.88
N THR A 144 9.84 -2.02 9.59
CA THR A 144 11.30 -1.96 9.54
C THR A 144 11.88 -1.72 10.93
N PHE A 145 13.17 -2.02 11.13
CA PHE A 145 13.83 -1.79 12.42
C PHE A 145 13.99 -0.30 12.73
N LYS A 146 14.30 0.03 14.00
CA LYS A 146 14.48 1.40 14.49
C LYS A 146 15.64 2.16 13.83
N ASP A 147 16.60 1.45 13.24
CA ASP A 147 17.67 1.99 12.40
C ASP A 147 17.36 1.71 10.92
N PRO A 148 16.51 2.52 10.28
CA PRO A 148 16.05 2.25 8.93
C PRO A 148 17.10 2.68 7.90
N SER A 149 17.40 1.79 6.95
CA SER A 149 18.24 2.10 5.79
C SER A 149 17.40 2.31 4.55
N THR A 150 17.90 3.10 3.60
CA THR A 150 17.44 3.08 2.20
C THR A 150 18.41 2.24 1.37
N PRO A 151 17.94 1.25 0.58
CA PRO A 151 16.55 0.91 0.26
C PRO A 151 15.70 0.32 1.41
N ILE A 152 14.37 0.29 1.23
CA ILE A 152 13.41 -0.25 2.20
C ILE A 152 13.87 -1.64 2.64
N THR A 153 14.15 -1.77 3.94
CA THR A 153 14.61 -3.02 4.55
C THR A 153 13.55 -3.53 5.52
N PRO A 154 12.64 -4.40 5.06
CA PRO A 154 11.53 -4.88 5.87
C PRO A 154 12.01 -5.88 6.93
N ILE A 155 11.29 -5.97 8.05
CA ILE A 155 11.38 -7.11 8.98
C ILE A 155 10.73 -8.31 8.28
N LYS A 156 11.55 -9.20 7.70
CA LYS A 156 11.05 -10.34 6.91
C LYS A 156 10.44 -11.41 7.82
N LEU A 157 9.23 -11.84 7.48
CA LEU A 157 8.54 -12.97 8.12
C LEU A 157 8.65 -14.25 7.30
N ILE A 158 8.81 -14.12 5.98
CA ILE A 158 8.90 -15.22 5.04
C ILE A 158 10.26 -15.15 4.34
N GLN A 159 10.98 -16.26 4.26
CA GLN A 159 12.32 -16.29 3.65
C GLN A 159 12.27 -16.49 2.13
N SER A 160 11.30 -17.25 1.65
CA SER A 160 11.14 -17.59 0.23
C SER A 160 9.67 -17.84 -0.10
N ILE A 161 9.28 -17.53 -1.34
CA ILE A 161 7.99 -17.92 -1.89
C ILE A 161 8.28 -18.91 -3.00
N THR A 162 7.73 -20.12 -2.88
CA THR A 162 7.90 -21.17 -3.89
C THR A 162 6.76 -21.07 -4.89
N THR A 163 7.10 -20.81 -6.16
CA THR A 163 6.16 -20.88 -7.28
C THR A 163 6.39 -22.16 -8.06
N GLU A 164 5.34 -22.96 -8.25
CA GLU A 164 5.40 -24.11 -9.15
C GLU A 164 5.42 -23.59 -10.59
N SER A 165 6.50 -23.89 -11.31
CA SER A 165 6.64 -23.51 -12.72
C SER A 165 5.93 -24.54 -13.59
N ASP A 166 4.79 -24.19 -14.17
CA ASP A 166 4.32 -24.87 -15.37
C ASP A 166 5.36 -24.63 -16.47
N GLN A 167 5.85 -25.71 -17.11
CA GLN A 167 7.03 -25.74 -18.00
C GLN A 167 6.94 -24.86 -19.27
N TYR A 168 5.91 -24.02 -19.40
CA TYR A 168 5.63 -23.16 -20.56
C TYR A 168 5.82 -21.66 -20.31
N PHE A 169 6.13 -21.20 -19.09
CA PHE A 169 6.27 -19.77 -18.80
C PHE A 169 7.72 -19.26 -18.88
N HIS A 170 7.94 -18.24 -19.72
CA HIS A 170 9.21 -17.52 -19.79
C HIS A 170 9.52 -16.83 -18.45
N THR A 171 10.78 -16.91 -18.00
CA THR A 171 11.27 -16.53 -16.66
C THR A 171 10.94 -15.10 -16.20
N TYR A 172 10.62 -14.19 -17.13
CA TYR A 172 10.20 -12.81 -16.82
C TYR A 172 8.75 -12.72 -16.29
N ALA A 173 7.89 -13.70 -16.59
CA ALA A 173 6.49 -13.72 -16.15
C ALA A 173 6.32 -14.28 -14.71
N MET A 174 7.36 -14.89 -14.13
CA MET A 174 7.23 -15.55 -12.82
C MET A 174 7.11 -14.60 -11.62
N PHE A 175 7.52 -13.33 -11.75
CA PHE A 175 7.48 -12.38 -10.63
C PHE A 175 6.17 -11.58 -10.54
N ASP A 176 5.50 -11.33 -11.68
CA ASP A 176 4.22 -10.63 -11.71
C ASP A 176 3.05 -11.52 -11.23
N ASP A 177 3.23 -12.85 -11.25
CA ASP A 177 2.20 -13.86 -10.97
C ASP A 177 2.38 -14.59 -9.61
N ILE A 178 3.17 -14.05 -8.68
CA ILE A 178 3.30 -14.66 -7.34
C ILE A 178 1.99 -14.46 -6.58
N ASP A 179 1.15 -15.49 -6.53
CA ASP A 179 -0.06 -15.49 -5.71
C ASP A 179 0.31 -15.53 -4.22
N THR A 180 0.21 -14.37 -3.57
CA THR A 180 0.49 -14.18 -2.14
C THR A 180 -0.74 -14.42 -1.25
N SER A 181 -1.87 -14.85 -1.83
CA SER A 181 -3.16 -14.96 -1.13
C SER A 181 -3.12 -15.98 0.01
N ASN A 182 -2.41 -17.09 -0.16
CA ASN A 182 -2.31 -18.12 0.87
C ASN A 182 -1.60 -17.60 2.12
N ILE A 183 -0.44 -16.96 1.95
CA ILE A 183 0.33 -16.39 3.06
C ILE A 183 -0.41 -15.20 3.68
N THR A 184 -1.06 -14.37 2.85
CA THR A 184 -1.95 -13.29 3.33
C THR A 184 -3.04 -13.84 4.25
N ASN A 185 -3.69 -14.94 3.86
CA ASN A 185 -4.70 -15.59 4.69
C ASN A 185 -4.12 -16.20 5.97
N GLU A 186 -2.88 -16.71 5.95
CA GLU A 186 -2.19 -17.16 7.16
C GLU A 186 -1.93 -16.01 8.14
N PHE A 187 -1.47 -14.85 7.65
CA PHE A 187 -1.33 -13.65 8.50
C PHE A 187 -2.67 -13.26 9.14
N ILE A 188 -3.74 -13.20 8.36
CA ILE A 188 -5.08 -12.82 8.84
C ILE A 188 -5.59 -13.80 9.91
N LYS A 189 -5.33 -15.12 9.77
CA LYS A 189 -5.74 -16.14 10.74
C LYS A 189 -5.07 -16.02 12.11
N THR A 190 -3.92 -15.34 12.20
CA THR A 190 -3.29 -15.06 13.51
C THR A 190 -4.03 -13.98 14.30
N LEU A 191 -4.88 -13.21 13.62
CA LEU A 191 -5.64 -12.12 14.21
C LEU A 191 -7.09 -12.55 14.51
N PRO A 192 -7.71 -11.99 15.55
CA PRO A 192 -9.13 -12.17 15.81
C PRO A 192 -9.98 -11.48 14.74
N ASP A 193 -11.27 -11.77 14.75
CA ASP A 193 -12.24 -11.11 13.87
C ASP A 193 -12.43 -9.64 14.26
N ILE A 194 -11.61 -8.78 13.64
CA ILE A 194 -11.53 -7.33 13.88
C ILE A 194 -11.84 -6.50 12.63
N PHE A 195 -11.89 -7.13 11.45
CA PHE A 195 -12.06 -6.44 10.18
C PHE A 195 -13.54 -6.33 9.81
N SER A 196 -14.00 -5.14 9.50
CA SER A 196 -15.37 -4.88 9.03
C SER A 196 -15.61 -5.31 7.58
N ILE A 197 -14.54 -5.33 6.76
CA ILE A 197 -14.58 -5.72 5.36
C ILE A 197 -13.98 -7.13 5.23
N PRO A 198 -14.69 -8.08 4.61
CA PRO A 198 -14.15 -9.40 4.31
C PRO A 198 -12.86 -9.34 3.47
N SER A 199 -11.86 -10.12 3.86
CA SER A 199 -10.53 -10.12 3.22
C SER A 199 -10.56 -10.49 1.74
N ASN A 200 -11.55 -11.27 1.30
CA ASN A 200 -11.74 -11.64 -0.10
C ASN A 200 -12.19 -10.45 -0.97
N LEU A 201 -12.80 -9.41 -0.38
CA LEU A 201 -13.15 -8.16 -1.06
C LEU A 201 -12.03 -7.12 -0.93
N TYR A 202 -11.55 -6.90 0.29
CA TYR A 202 -10.43 -6.01 0.58
C TYR A 202 -9.67 -6.49 1.81
N SER A 203 -8.38 -6.76 1.63
CA SER A 203 -7.51 -7.21 2.71
C SER A 203 -6.75 -6.01 3.31
N PHE A 204 -6.98 -5.72 4.59
CA PHE A 204 -6.20 -4.71 5.30
C PHE A 204 -4.78 -5.18 5.61
N ILE A 205 -4.59 -6.47 5.86
CA ILE A 205 -3.27 -7.08 6.02
C ILE A 205 -2.98 -7.91 4.78
N VAL A 206 -1.82 -7.71 4.17
CA VAL A 206 -1.37 -8.41 2.97
C VAL A 206 0.07 -8.85 3.10
N MET A 207 0.44 -9.93 2.41
CA MET A 207 1.85 -10.25 2.22
C MET A 207 2.42 -9.41 1.07
N ASP A 208 3.45 -8.62 1.39
CA ASP A 208 4.30 -7.91 0.43
C ASP A 208 5.67 -7.67 1.09
N TYR A 209 6.70 -7.39 0.31
CA TYR A 209 8.07 -7.20 0.82
C TYR A 209 8.55 -8.35 1.75
N TYR A 210 8.07 -9.57 1.52
CA TYR A 210 8.35 -10.74 2.38
C TYR A 210 7.90 -10.59 3.85
N THR A 211 6.95 -9.70 4.13
CA THR A 211 6.44 -9.42 5.46
C THR A 211 4.93 -9.15 5.45
N ALA A 212 4.34 -9.01 6.63
CA ALA A 212 2.98 -8.53 6.76
C ALA A 212 2.98 -7.01 6.62
N CYS A 213 2.26 -6.50 5.62
CA CYS A 213 2.04 -5.09 5.39
C CYS A 213 0.58 -4.73 5.67
N MET A 214 0.33 -3.49 6.09
CA MET A 214 -1.03 -2.99 6.26
C MET A 214 -1.40 -2.03 5.13
N ASN A 215 -2.48 -2.29 4.39
CA ASN A 215 -3.01 -1.37 3.39
C ASN A 215 -3.76 -0.22 4.07
N ILE A 216 -3.46 1.03 3.67
CA ILE A 216 -4.08 2.25 4.21
C ILE A 216 -4.83 2.98 3.09
N PRO A 217 -6.15 2.79 2.94
CA PRO A 217 -6.84 3.28 1.76
C PRO A 217 -6.78 4.80 1.60
N ASN A 218 -6.85 5.55 2.71
CA ASN A 218 -6.81 7.01 2.71
C ASN A 218 -5.57 7.52 3.45
N PRO A 219 -4.38 7.54 2.81
CA PRO A 219 -3.10 7.80 3.47
C PRO A 219 -2.84 9.29 3.75
N ILE A 220 -3.80 9.97 4.39
CA ILE A 220 -3.57 11.29 4.97
C ILE A 220 -2.71 11.18 6.25
N PRO A 221 -1.96 12.22 6.65
CA PRO A 221 -1.04 12.14 7.78
C PRO A 221 -1.66 11.61 9.07
N LEU A 222 -2.84 12.11 9.44
CA LEU A 222 -3.55 11.66 10.65
C LEU A 222 -3.94 10.17 10.61
N GLU A 223 -4.30 9.67 9.43
CA GLU A 223 -4.68 8.27 9.27
C GLU A 223 -3.46 7.37 9.32
N LEU A 224 -2.33 7.81 8.75
CA LEU A 224 -1.05 7.10 8.86
C LEU A 224 -0.60 6.97 10.33
N ASP A 225 -0.71 8.03 11.12
CA ASP A 225 -0.36 8.00 12.54
C ASP A 225 -1.26 7.02 13.33
N ARG A 226 -2.57 7.05 13.07
CA ARG A 226 -3.53 6.09 13.65
C ARG A 226 -3.21 4.66 13.24
N ALA A 227 -2.90 4.46 11.96
CA ALA A 227 -2.58 3.15 11.41
C ALA A 227 -1.34 2.55 12.08
N VAL A 228 -0.28 3.32 12.31
CA VAL A 228 0.93 2.86 13.01
C VAL A 228 0.60 2.38 14.43
N ILE A 229 -0.19 3.16 15.19
CA ILE A 229 -0.59 2.82 16.57
C ILE A 229 -1.33 1.48 16.63
N ILE A 230 -2.21 1.23 15.67
CA ILE A 230 -3.01 0.00 15.61
C ILE A 230 -2.18 -1.17 15.06
N PHE A 231 -1.40 -0.91 14.01
CA PHE A 231 -0.72 -1.97 13.28
C PHE A 231 0.46 -2.54 14.05
N GLU A 232 1.23 -1.72 14.75
CA GLU A 232 2.44 -2.17 15.41
C GLU A 232 2.21 -3.35 16.39
N PRO A 233 1.26 -3.29 17.34
CA PRO A 233 0.99 -4.46 18.19
C PRO A 233 0.42 -5.65 17.41
N LEU A 234 -0.39 -5.42 16.37
CA LEU A 234 -0.91 -6.49 15.52
C LEU A 234 0.20 -7.17 14.70
N PHE A 235 1.19 -6.40 14.25
CA PHE A 235 2.37 -6.91 13.55
C PHE A 235 3.17 -7.84 14.44
N PHE A 236 3.39 -7.51 15.71
CA PHE A 236 4.07 -8.41 16.65
C PHE A 236 3.29 -9.71 16.87
N ILE A 237 1.96 -9.65 16.96
CA ILE A 237 1.12 -10.87 17.02
C ILE A 237 1.34 -11.74 15.79
N ILE A 238 1.23 -11.17 14.59
CA ILE A 238 1.51 -11.88 13.34
C ILE A 238 2.93 -12.45 13.38
N ALA A 239 3.95 -11.62 13.62
CA ALA A 239 5.35 -12.00 13.58
C ALA A 239 5.69 -13.16 14.52
N SER A 240 5.08 -13.22 15.71
CA SER A 240 5.31 -14.30 16.68
C SER A 240 4.93 -15.69 16.19
N HIS A 241 4.13 -15.77 15.12
CA HIS A 241 3.73 -17.03 14.49
C HIS A 241 4.71 -17.51 13.42
N PHE A 242 5.63 -16.65 12.95
CA PHE A 242 6.53 -16.94 11.83
C PHE A 242 8.01 -16.89 12.22
N ILE A 243 8.39 -16.01 13.16
CA ILE A 243 9.77 -15.85 13.63
C ILE A 243 9.83 -15.69 15.16
N PRO A 244 10.96 -16.00 15.81
CA PRO A 244 11.16 -15.70 17.22
C PRO A 244 11.10 -14.18 17.48
N ILE A 245 10.25 -13.72 18.40
CA ILE A 245 10.08 -12.28 18.68
C ILE A 245 11.36 -11.61 19.18
N ASP A 246 12.18 -12.33 19.93
CA ASP A 246 13.48 -11.82 20.43
C ASP A 246 14.46 -11.44 19.28
N SER A 247 14.19 -11.86 18.04
CA SER A 247 14.93 -11.39 16.86
C SER A 247 14.57 -9.96 16.42
N ILE A 248 13.46 -9.43 16.94
CA ILE A 248 12.97 -8.07 16.68
C ILE A 248 13.16 -7.18 17.91
N ILE A 249 12.68 -7.64 19.07
CA ILE A 249 12.68 -6.90 20.34
C ILE A 249 12.57 -7.87 21.51
N SER A 250 13.12 -7.53 22.68
CA SER A 250 12.95 -8.36 23.87
C SER A 250 11.50 -8.35 24.36
N LEU A 251 11.03 -9.49 24.89
CA LEU A 251 9.68 -9.59 25.46
C LEU A 251 9.41 -8.56 26.57
N HIS A 252 10.43 -8.23 27.38
CA HIS A 252 10.28 -7.24 28.45
C HIS A 252 10.03 -5.82 27.91
N GLU A 253 10.75 -5.42 26.87
CA GLU A 253 10.53 -4.12 26.22
C GLU A 253 9.18 -4.09 25.50
N LEU A 254 8.78 -5.20 24.87
CA LEU A 254 7.48 -5.30 24.21
C LEU A 254 6.33 -5.10 25.21
N GLU A 255 6.37 -5.77 26.36
CA GLU A 255 5.37 -5.59 27.43
C GLU A 255 5.36 -4.14 27.96
N ALA A 256 6.52 -3.51 28.08
CA ALA A 256 6.63 -2.12 28.53
C ALA A 256 6.04 -1.11 27.53
N HIS A 257 6.19 -1.35 26.22
CA HIS A 257 5.66 -0.48 25.17
C HIS A 257 4.18 -0.73 24.84
N PHE A 258 3.67 -1.93 25.09
CA PHE A 258 2.28 -2.34 24.83
C PHE A 258 1.60 -2.93 26.07
N PRO A 259 1.57 -2.21 27.20
CA PRO A 259 0.96 -2.71 28.42
C PRO A 259 -0.52 -2.98 28.16
N GLU A 260 -0.99 -4.14 28.61
CA GLU A 260 -2.39 -4.57 28.48
C GLU A 260 -2.93 -4.75 27.05
N LEU A 261 -2.10 -4.65 26.01
CA LEU A 261 -2.53 -4.85 24.61
C LEU A 261 -2.16 -6.24 24.08
N ILE A 262 -1.03 -6.78 24.56
CA ILE A 262 -0.51 -8.08 24.14
C ILE A 262 -0.36 -8.98 25.37
N ALA A 263 -0.74 -10.24 25.24
CA ALA A 263 -0.48 -11.28 26.22
C ALA A 263 0.32 -12.43 25.59
N ILE A 264 1.06 -13.16 26.41
CA ILE A 264 1.80 -14.36 25.97
C ILE A 264 0.95 -15.59 26.27
N LYS A 265 0.70 -16.42 25.26
CA LYS A 265 0.02 -17.71 25.39
C LYS A 265 0.71 -18.74 24.49
N ASP A 266 1.11 -19.87 25.08
CA ASP A 266 1.78 -20.96 24.35
C ASP A 266 3.01 -20.49 23.55
N GLN A 267 3.83 -19.61 24.16
CA GLN A 267 5.00 -18.95 23.55
C GLN A 267 4.71 -18.04 22.36
N LYS A 268 3.43 -17.76 22.08
CA LYS A 268 3.00 -16.83 21.04
C LYS A 268 2.34 -15.60 21.64
N LEU A 269 2.36 -14.52 20.89
CA LEU A 269 1.68 -13.30 21.28
C LEU A 269 0.22 -13.40 20.84
N VAL A 270 -0.69 -13.05 21.74
CA VAL A 270 -2.13 -12.99 21.48
C VAL A 270 -2.67 -11.62 21.89
N PRO A 271 -3.68 -11.10 21.18
CA PRO A 271 -4.27 -9.82 21.54
C PRO A 271 -5.12 -9.93 22.80
N THR A 272 -5.07 -8.92 23.65
CA THR A 272 -5.99 -8.76 24.78
C THR A 272 -7.34 -8.20 24.31
N PRO A 273 -8.39 -8.24 25.16
CA PRO A 273 -9.66 -7.57 24.86
C PRO A 273 -9.51 -6.08 24.52
N ASN A 274 -8.58 -5.38 25.16
CA ASN A 274 -8.32 -3.95 24.91
C ASN A 274 -7.80 -3.74 23.48
N LEU A 275 -6.85 -4.54 23.02
CA LEU A 275 -6.34 -4.46 21.64
C LEU A 275 -7.42 -4.85 20.61
N ILE A 276 -8.23 -5.87 20.92
CA ILE A 276 -9.35 -6.26 20.05
C ILE A 276 -10.34 -5.11 19.87
N GLN A 277 -10.72 -4.45 20.96
CA GLN A 277 -11.65 -3.32 20.94
C GLN A 277 -11.05 -2.15 20.15
N MET A 278 -9.80 -1.79 20.45
CA MET A 278 -9.09 -0.70 19.77
C MET A 278 -8.96 -0.95 18.27
N ALA A 279 -8.64 -2.18 17.86
CA ALA A 279 -8.55 -2.55 16.45
C ALA A 279 -9.92 -2.53 15.77
N LYS A 280 -10.98 -3.03 16.42
CA LYS A 280 -12.36 -2.95 15.91
C LYS A 280 -12.81 -1.51 15.72
N GLU A 281 -12.54 -0.63 16.67
CA GLU A 281 -12.84 0.80 16.54
C GLU A 281 -12.15 1.42 15.32
N TYR A 282 -10.89 1.06 15.07
CA TYR A 282 -10.17 1.52 13.89
C TYR A 282 -10.76 0.99 12.59
N PHE A 283 -10.96 -0.34 12.47
CA PHE A 283 -11.38 -0.99 11.23
C PHE A 283 -12.86 -0.79 10.91
N ASN A 284 -13.74 -0.67 11.91
CA ASN A 284 -15.18 -0.45 11.70
C ASN A 284 -15.52 0.90 11.06
N ARG A 285 -14.57 1.85 11.01
CA ARG A 285 -14.71 3.07 10.22
C ARG A 285 -14.78 2.79 8.73
N TYR A 286 -14.22 1.66 8.28
CA TYR A 286 -14.20 1.28 6.88
C TYR A 286 -15.39 0.39 6.54
N SER A 287 -16.04 0.66 5.41
CA SER A 287 -17.07 -0.20 4.85
C SER A 287 -17.04 -0.16 3.32
N LEU A 288 -17.64 -1.17 2.69
CA LEU A 288 -17.85 -1.17 1.24
C LEU A 288 -19.33 -0.99 0.94
N THR A 289 -19.63 -0.03 0.06
CA THR A 289 -20.97 0.16 -0.49
C THR A 289 -20.94 -0.10 -1.98
N ARG A 290 -22.09 -0.52 -2.52
CA ARG A 290 -22.23 -0.81 -3.95
C ARG A 290 -23.61 -0.39 -4.42
N ASP A 291 -23.70 0.85 -4.89
CA ASP A 291 -24.91 1.39 -5.52
C ASP A 291 -25.04 0.90 -6.98
N GLU A 292 -26.14 1.27 -7.65
CA GLU A 292 -26.42 0.85 -9.04
C GLU A 292 -25.30 1.25 -10.01
N GLN A 293 -24.69 2.43 -9.83
CA GLN A 293 -23.59 2.88 -10.69
C GLN A 293 -22.33 2.02 -10.49
N CYS A 294 -22.00 1.72 -9.25
CA CYS A 294 -20.90 0.82 -8.89
C CYS A 294 -21.19 -0.60 -9.39
N MET A 295 -22.43 -1.07 -9.32
CA MET A 295 -22.81 -2.37 -9.88
C MET A 295 -22.54 -2.45 -11.38
N LEU A 296 -23.02 -1.47 -12.17
CA LEU A 296 -22.84 -1.41 -13.62
C LEU A 296 -21.36 -1.38 -14.04
N LYS A 297 -20.51 -0.73 -13.25
CA LYS A 297 -19.07 -0.60 -13.52
C LYS A 297 -18.23 -1.74 -12.92
N GLY A 298 -18.82 -2.62 -12.11
CA GLY A 298 -18.10 -3.67 -11.40
C GLY A 298 -17.21 -3.14 -10.27
N TRP A 299 -17.63 -2.08 -9.60
CA TRP A 299 -16.89 -1.43 -8.52
C TRP A 299 -17.58 -1.59 -7.16
N TRP A 300 -16.81 -1.31 -6.11
CA TRP A 300 -17.27 -1.04 -4.75
C TRP A 300 -16.69 0.29 -4.32
N GLN A 301 -17.49 1.12 -3.65
CA GLN A 301 -17.00 2.34 -3.01
C GLN A 301 -16.51 2.01 -1.61
N LEU A 302 -15.31 2.46 -1.26
CA LEU A 302 -14.80 2.40 0.09
C LEU A 302 -15.24 3.66 0.85
N VAL A 303 -16.03 3.47 1.90
CA VAL A 303 -16.55 4.54 2.76
C VAL A 303 -15.79 4.52 4.07
N ILE A 304 -15.35 5.71 4.52
CA ILE A 304 -14.59 5.91 5.75
C ILE A 304 -15.38 6.87 6.65
N ALA A 305 -15.76 6.41 7.84
CA ALA A 305 -16.50 7.17 8.85
C ALA A 305 -15.59 7.89 9.87
#